data_AF-A0A9E6EMK6-F1
#
_entry.id   AF-A0A9E6EMK6-F1
#
_cell.length_a   1.000
_cell.length_b   1.000
_cell.length_c   1.000
_cell.angle_alpha   90.00
_cell.angle_beta   90.00
_cell.angle_gamma   90.00
#
_symmetry.space_group_name_H-M   'P 1'
#
loop_
_entity.id
_entity.type
_entity.pdbx_description
1 polymer ?
#
loop_
_entity_poly.entity_id
_entity_poly.type
_entity_poly.pdbx_seq_one_letter_code
_entity_poly.pdbx_strand_id
1 'polypeptide(L)'
;MRKSTPFLAAAVLALAIPAQAKMPYVTAAKASGIESVKNCASCHVGVAKKGGELNEMGKWLMAQKVAKKAAEVDVKWLKDYKGK
;
A
#
# COMPACT_ATOMS: atom_id res chain seq x y z
N MET A 1 -45.65 2.35 -30.08
CA MET A 1 -45.38 2.51 -28.62
C MET A 1 -45.69 1.16 -27.97
N ARG A 2 -44.83 0.43 -27.25
CA ARG A 2 -43.58 0.66 -26.51
C ARG A 2 -42.74 -0.63 -26.61
N LYS A 3 -41.41 -0.55 -26.82
CA LYS A 3 -40.49 -1.67 -26.61
C LYS A 3 -39.92 -1.54 -25.20
N SER A 4 -40.19 -2.53 -24.35
CA SER A 4 -39.70 -2.58 -22.97
C SER A 4 -38.45 -3.47 -22.93
N THR A 5 -37.28 -2.86 -22.80
CA THR A 5 -36.01 -3.58 -22.56
C THR A 5 -35.78 -3.65 -21.06
N PRO A 6 -35.76 -4.84 -20.42
CA PRO A 6 -35.36 -4.93 -19.03
C PRO A 6 -33.82 -4.82 -18.93
N PHE A 7 -33.34 -3.76 -18.30
CA PHE A 7 -31.96 -3.63 -17.83
C PHE A 7 -31.71 -4.66 -16.72
N LEU A 8 -30.90 -5.68 -16.98
CA LEU A 8 -30.32 -6.53 -15.93
C LEU A 8 -29.16 -5.77 -15.27
N ALA A 9 -29.37 -5.28 -14.05
CA ALA A 9 -28.31 -4.76 -13.20
C ALA A 9 -27.60 -5.93 -12.49
N ALA A 10 -26.42 -6.30 -12.98
CA ALA A 10 -25.54 -7.24 -12.28
C ALA A 10 -24.83 -6.51 -11.14
N ALA A 11 -25.24 -6.79 -9.90
CA ALA A 11 -24.59 -6.30 -8.70
C ALA A 11 -23.26 -7.04 -8.48
N VAL A 12 -22.15 -6.38 -8.79
CA VAL A 12 -20.80 -6.89 -8.47
C VAL A 12 -20.54 -6.62 -7.00
N LEU A 13 -20.67 -7.66 -6.18
CA LEU A 13 -20.32 -7.63 -4.76
C LEU A 13 -18.79 -7.64 -4.63
N ALA A 14 -18.19 -6.44 -4.54
CA ALA A 14 -16.77 -6.30 -4.28
C ALA A 14 -16.46 -6.82 -2.85
N LEU A 15 -15.87 -8.01 -2.78
CA LEU A 15 -15.35 -8.59 -1.54
C LEU A 15 -14.23 -7.67 -1.01
N ALA A 16 -14.53 -6.89 0.02
CA ALA A 16 -13.55 -6.13 0.76
C ALA A 16 -12.67 -7.14 1.54
N ILE A 17 -11.47 -7.41 1.02
CA ILE A 17 -10.47 -8.22 1.72
C ILE A 17 -10.08 -7.44 2.98
N PRO A 18 -10.27 -8.00 4.19
CA PRO A 18 -9.87 -7.33 5.41
C PRO A 18 -8.35 -7.21 5.42
N ALA A 19 -7.84 -5.99 5.56
CA ALA A 19 -6.43 -5.72 5.83
C ALA A 19 -6.08 -6.26 7.22
N GLN A 20 -5.74 -7.56 7.29
CA GLN A 20 -5.47 -8.24 8.55
C GLN A 20 -4.17 -7.73 9.18
N ALA A 21 -4.24 -7.44 10.48
CA ALA A 21 -3.25 -6.78 11.31
C ALA A 21 -1.98 -7.62 11.59
N LYS A 22 -1.25 -8.01 10.54
CA LYS A 22 0.15 -8.45 10.61
C LYS A 22 0.92 -7.50 9.73
N MET A 23 1.79 -6.66 10.28
CA MET A 23 2.56 -5.60 9.59
C MET A 23 3.02 -6.03 8.19
N PRO A 24 2.20 -5.81 7.13
CA PRO A 24 2.37 -6.55 5.88
C PRO A 24 3.70 -6.15 5.22
N TYR A 25 4.13 -4.91 5.46
CA TYR A 25 5.35 -4.33 4.95
C TYR A 25 6.63 -4.92 5.57
N VAL A 26 6.66 -5.18 6.88
CA VAL A 26 7.87 -5.75 7.52
C VAL A 26 8.04 -7.20 7.08
N THR A 27 6.96 -7.98 7.05
CA THR A 27 6.99 -9.36 6.56
C THR A 27 7.34 -9.42 5.07
N ALA A 28 6.75 -8.56 4.25
CA ALA A 28 7.05 -8.51 2.81
C ALA A 28 8.49 -8.06 2.54
N ALA A 29 9.04 -7.15 3.34
CA ALA A 29 10.42 -6.70 3.21
C ALA A 29 11.38 -7.86 3.54
N LYS A 30 11.17 -8.54 4.67
CA LYS A 30 11.96 -9.73 5.05
C LYS A 30 11.90 -10.82 3.98
N ALA A 31 10.71 -11.13 3.47
CA ALA A 31 10.53 -12.11 2.40
C ALA A 31 11.21 -11.71 1.08
N SER A 32 11.43 -10.41 0.86
CA SER A 32 12.07 -9.86 -0.34
C SER A 32 13.57 -9.57 -0.15
N GLY A 33 14.15 -9.95 1.00
CA GLY A 33 15.56 -9.69 1.33
C GLY A 33 15.88 -8.22 1.62
N ILE A 34 14.89 -7.40 1.97
CA ILE A 34 15.07 -5.98 2.30
C ILE A 34 15.24 -5.84 3.81
N GLU A 35 16.46 -5.55 4.25
CA GLU A 35 16.83 -5.48 5.67
C GLU A 35 16.64 -4.08 6.29
N SER A 36 16.44 -3.05 5.48
CA SER A 36 16.23 -1.67 5.95
C SER A 36 14.88 -1.46 6.65
N VAL A 37 13.89 -2.34 6.39
CA VAL A 37 12.57 -2.30 7.01
C VAL A 37 12.50 -3.33 8.13
N LYS A 38 12.80 -2.89 9.36
CA LYS A 38 12.83 -3.76 10.55
C LYS A 38 11.57 -3.63 11.40
N ASN A 39 10.98 -2.44 11.45
CA ASN A 39 9.81 -2.13 12.24
C ASN A 39 9.12 -0.86 11.72
N CYS A 40 8.09 -0.40 12.43
CA CYS A 40 7.33 0.79 12.03
C CYS A 40 8.20 2.06 11.93
N ALA A 41 9.20 2.20 12.81
CA ALA A 41 10.10 3.35 12.85
C ALA A 41 11.06 3.41 11.66
N SER A 42 11.18 2.32 10.88
CA SER A 42 11.90 2.34 9.61
C SER A 42 11.31 3.37 8.65
N CYS A 43 9.98 3.58 8.63
CA CYS A 43 9.30 4.52 7.72
C CYS A 43 8.59 5.68 8.43
N HIS A 44 8.15 5.47 9.67
CA HIS A 44 7.38 6.45 10.43
C HIS A 44 8.26 7.22 11.41
N VAL A 45 7.98 8.51 11.55
CA VAL A 45 8.52 9.32 12.64
C VAL A 45 7.56 9.19 13.82
N GLY A 46 8.06 8.70 14.96
CA GLY A 46 7.26 8.48 16.16
C GLY A 46 6.23 7.34 16.01
N VAL A 47 4.99 7.59 16.43
CA VAL A 47 3.94 6.56 16.44
C VAL A 47 3.37 6.36 15.04
N ALA A 48 3.49 5.14 14.52
CA ALA A 48 2.92 4.77 13.23
C ALA A 48 1.38 4.77 13.29
N LYS A 49 0.79 5.79 12.67
CA LYS A 49 -0.66 5.97 12.52
C LYS A 49 -0.98 6.48 11.13
N LYS A 50 -2.23 6.30 10.70
CA LYS A 50 -2.71 6.87 9.43
C LYS A 50 -2.58 8.39 9.46
N GLY A 51 -1.96 8.97 8.43
CA GLY A 51 -1.65 10.40 8.38
C GLY A 51 -0.57 10.86 9.36
N GLY A 52 0.12 9.93 10.03
CA GLY A 52 1.29 10.23 10.85
C GLY A 52 2.48 10.67 9.98
N GLU A 53 3.46 11.29 10.63
CA GLU A 53 4.65 11.77 9.94
C GLU A 53 5.51 10.61 9.43
N LEU A 54 6.04 10.80 8.22
CA LEU A 54 6.93 9.87 7.54
C LEU A 54 8.33 10.46 7.44
N ASN A 55 9.33 9.60 7.60
CA ASN A 55 10.71 9.97 7.32
C ASN A 55 10.96 9.96 5.79
N GLU A 56 12.20 10.16 5.37
CA GLU A 56 12.57 10.21 3.95
C GLU A 56 12.19 8.93 3.20
N MET A 57 12.44 7.75 3.78
CA MET A 57 12.11 6.47 3.16
C MET A 57 10.59 6.29 3.01
N GLY A 58 9.82 6.63 4.05
CA GLY A 58 8.36 6.57 4.01
C GLY A 58 7.78 7.54 2.97
N LYS A 59 8.29 8.79 2.92
CA LYS A 59 7.90 9.79 1.92
C LYS A 59 8.23 9.33 0.50
N TRP A 60 9.41 8.74 0.31
CA TRP A 60 9.82 8.20 -0.98
C TRP A 60 8.88 7.08 -1.47
N LEU A 61 8.51 6.14 -0.58
CA LEU A 61 7.56 5.08 -0.93
C LEU A 61 6.19 5.62 -1.33
N MET A 62 5.71 6.66 -0.65
CA MET A 62 4.47 7.34 -1.03
C MET A 62 4.57 8.04 -2.39
N ALA A 63 5.71 8.68 -2.68
CA ALA A 63 5.97 9.26 -4.00
C ALA A 63 6.01 8.19 -5.09
N GLN A 64 6.64 7.03 -4.84
CA GLN A 64 6.64 5.90 -5.78
C GLN A 64 5.23 5.33 -6.00
N LYS A 65 4.40 5.26 -4.97
CA LYS A 65 2.99 4.86 -5.12
C LYS A 65 2.28 5.75 -6.12
N VAL A 66 2.46 7.08 -6.01
CA VAL A 66 1.86 8.06 -6.92
C VAL A 66 2.45 7.91 -8.32
N ALA A 67 3.78 7.86 -8.46
CA ALA A 67 4.46 7.75 -9.75
C ALA A 67 4.08 6.47 -10.51
N LYS A 68 3.96 5.35 -9.80
CA LYS A 68 3.57 4.04 -10.35
C LYS A 68 2.05 3.86 -10.44
N LYS A 69 1.26 4.84 -9.97
CA LYS A 69 -0.22 4.77 -9.90
C LYS A 69 -0.72 3.50 -9.21
N ALA A 70 -0.01 3.07 -8.17
CA ALA A 70 -0.31 1.83 -7.46
C ALA A 70 -1.41 2.05 -6.41
N ALA A 71 -2.25 1.03 -6.20
CA ALA A 71 -3.29 1.05 -5.17
C ALA A 71 -2.69 1.13 -3.75
N GLU A 72 -1.56 0.46 -3.54
CA GLU A 72 -0.84 0.37 -2.27
C GLU A 72 0.66 0.60 -2.44
N VAL A 73 1.35 0.89 -1.33
CA VAL A 73 2.81 0.94 -1.29
C VAL A 73 3.35 -0.49 -1.41
N ASP A 74 4.42 -0.68 -2.20
CA ASP A 74 5.18 -1.92 -2.22
C ASP A 74 6.60 -1.69 -1.70
N VAL A 75 6.95 -2.38 -0.61
CA VAL A 75 8.28 -2.32 0.00
C VAL A 75 9.38 -2.80 -0.94
N LYS A 76 9.06 -3.62 -1.95
CA LYS A 76 10.05 -4.10 -2.93
C LYS A 76 10.68 -2.97 -3.74
N TRP A 77 10.02 -1.81 -3.83
CA TRP A 77 10.59 -0.64 -4.48
C TRP A 77 11.84 -0.13 -3.76
N LEU A 78 12.03 -0.43 -2.48
CA LEU A 78 13.22 0.00 -1.74
C LEU A 78 14.55 -0.54 -2.30
N LYS A 79 14.52 -1.51 -3.22
CA LYS A 79 15.70 -1.90 -4.00
C LYS A 79 16.28 -0.74 -4.82
N ASP A 80 15.44 0.20 -5.23
CA ASP A 80 15.82 1.40 -5.99
C ASP A 80 16.01 2.63 -5.08
N TYR A 81 15.72 2.49 -3.78
CA TYR A 81 15.87 3.59 -2.84
C TYR A 81 17.34 3.79 -2.48
N LYS A 82 17.90 4.93 -2.90
CA LYS A 82 19.29 5.33 -2.64
C LYS A 82 19.45 6.21 -1.40
N GLY A 83 18.41 6.31 -0.56
CA GLY A 83 18.50 7.11 0.65
C GLY A 83 19.52 6.55 1.63
N LYS A 84 20.12 7.46 2.41
CA LYS A 84 21.15 7.14 3.40
C LYS A 84 20.57 6.52 4.66
#